data_AF-A0A1J3G661-F1
#
_entry.id   AF-A0A1J3G661-F1
#
_cell.length_a   1.000
_cell.length_b   1.000
_cell.length_c   1.000
_cell.angle_alpha   90.00
_cell.angle_beta   90.00
_cell.angle_gamma   90.00
#
_symmetry.space_group_name_H-M   'P 1'
#
loop_
_entity.id
_entity.type
_entity.pdbx_description
1 polymer ?
#
loop_
_entity_poly.entity_id
_entity_poly.type
_entity_poly.pdbx_seq_one_letter_code
_entity_poly.pdbx_strand_id
1 'polypeptide(L)'
;YLEHACGLEAFDHLKFDKWVEKGVAPAIAPSLKLYQKVKDLGYKIILLTGRREIHRVVTVENLLNAGFRNWDELILRSMDDEHKTATVYKSEKRDEMVREGYRIRGNSGDQWSDLLGSAMSE
;
A
#
# COMPACT_ATOMS: atom_id res chain seq x y z
N TYR A 1 -12.23 -12.48 -1.72
CA TYR A 1 -12.33 -12.97 -3.12
C TYR A 1 -12.55 -14.47 -3.22
N LEU A 2 -11.68 -15.35 -2.69
CA LEU A 2 -11.93 -16.80 -2.77
C LEU A 2 -13.26 -17.23 -2.12
N GLU A 3 -13.59 -16.64 -0.97
CA GLU A 3 -14.88 -16.84 -0.27
C GLU A 3 -16.08 -16.18 -1.01
N HIS A 4 -15.83 -15.43 -2.09
CA HIS A 4 -16.79 -14.58 -2.81
C HIS A 4 -16.65 -14.73 -4.33
N ALA A 5 -16.60 -15.99 -4.78
CA ALA A 5 -16.60 -16.38 -6.20
C ALA A 5 -15.58 -15.63 -7.08
N CYS A 6 -14.40 -15.33 -6.53
CA CYS A 6 -13.28 -14.69 -7.23
C CYS A 6 -13.63 -13.38 -7.95
N GLY A 7 -14.56 -12.58 -7.39
CA GLY A 7 -14.91 -11.26 -7.93
C GLY A 7 -16.16 -11.22 -8.79
N LEU A 8 -16.92 -12.32 -8.84
CA LEU A 8 -18.26 -12.35 -9.45
C LEU A 8 -19.33 -11.66 -8.58
N GLU A 9 -19.06 -11.50 -7.29
CA GLU A 9 -19.90 -10.73 -6.37
C GLU A 9 -19.47 -9.25 -6.33
N ALA A 10 -20.45 -8.35 -6.13
CA ALA A 10 -20.17 -6.94 -5.92
C ALA A 10 -19.28 -6.73 -4.68
N PHE A 11 -18.33 -5.81 -4.79
CA PHE A 11 -17.42 -5.49 -3.69
C PHE A 11 -18.16 -4.85 -2.51
N ASP A 12 -17.90 -5.35 -1.30
CA ASP A 12 -18.50 -4.86 -0.05
C ASP A 12 -17.39 -4.38 0.88
N HIS A 13 -17.34 -3.07 1.11
CA HIS A 13 -16.33 -2.41 1.93
C HIS A 13 -16.33 -2.92 3.38
N LEU A 14 -17.51 -3.12 3.99
CA LEU A 14 -17.61 -3.54 5.39
C LEU A 14 -17.13 -4.99 5.57
N LYS A 15 -17.41 -5.87 4.61
CA LYS A 15 -16.86 -7.23 4.63
C LYS A 15 -15.35 -7.23 4.42
N PHE A 16 -14.86 -6.39 3.52
CA PHE A 16 -13.43 -6.25 3.31
C PHE A 16 -12.72 -5.74 4.57
N ASP A 17 -13.26 -4.72 5.24
CA ASP A 17 -12.71 -4.19 6.49
C ASP A 17 -12.64 -5.28 7.57
N LYS A 18 -13.73 -6.04 7.76
CA LYS A 18 -13.75 -7.19 8.68
C LYS A 18 -12.71 -8.25 8.33
N TRP A 19 -12.39 -8.44 7.05
CA TRP A 19 -11.34 -9.35 6.61
C TRP A 19 -9.94 -8.78 6.89
N VAL A 20 -9.73 -7.48 6.69
CA VAL A 20 -8.48 -6.78 7.04
C VAL A 20 -8.19 -6.92 8.54
N GLU A 21 -9.20 -6.75 9.39
CA GLU A 21 -9.10 -6.89 10.85
C GLU A 21 -8.68 -8.29 11.30
N LYS A 22 -8.77 -9.32 10.45
CA LYS A 22 -8.25 -10.64 10.79
C LYS A 22 -6.71 -10.68 10.83
N GLY A 23 -6.02 -9.79 10.09
CA GLY A 23 -4.55 -9.74 10.09
C GLY A 23 -3.86 -11.02 9.59
N VAL A 24 -4.49 -11.73 8.64
CA VAL A 24 -4.02 -13.03 8.10
C VAL A 24 -3.73 -13.01 6.59
N ALA A 25 -3.58 -11.82 6.00
CA ALA A 25 -3.30 -11.70 4.58
C ALA A 25 -1.88 -12.20 4.26
N PRO A 26 -1.72 -13.24 3.42
CA PRO A 26 -0.41 -13.79 3.09
C PRO A 26 0.40 -12.84 2.21
N ALA A 27 1.73 -12.95 2.26
CA ALA A 27 2.59 -12.25 1.33
C ALA A 27 2.40 -12.76 -0.10
N ILE A 28 2.42 -11.83 -1.07
CA ILE A 28 2.72 -12.19 -2.45
C ILE A 28 4.23 -12.44 -2.54
N ALA A 29 4.63 -13.71 -2.69
CA ALA A 29 6.02 -14.12 -2.56
C ALA A 29 7.00 -13.37 -3.51
N PRO A 30 6.67 -13.13 -4.80
CA PRO A 30 7.50 -12.29 -5.65
C PRO A 30 7.67 -10.85 -5.13
N SER A 31 6.62 -10.24 -4.59
CA SER A 31 6.66 -8.87 -4.04
C SER A 31 7.53 -8.79 -2.79
N LEU A 32 7.47 -9.80 -1.91
CA LEU A 32 8.36 -9.87 -0.75
C LEU A 32 9.83 -10.01 -1.18
N LYS A 33 10.11 -10.84 -2.19
CA LYS A 33 11.46 -10.99 -2.75
C LYS A 33 11.97 -9.69 -3.36
N LEU A 34 11.12 -8.94 -4.07
CA LEU A 34 11.46 -7.63 -4.61
C LEU A 34 11.76 -6.64 -3.48
N TYR A 35 10.89 -6.55 -2.48
CA TYR A 35 11.05 -5.69 -1.30
C TYR A 35 12.40 -5.92 -0.62
N GLN A 36 12.76 -7.19 -0.36
CA GLN A 36 14.03 -7.55 0.26
C GLN A 36 15.23 -7.11 -0.59
N LYS A 37 15.20 -7.37 -1.91
CA LYS A 37 16.26 -6.94 -2.82
C LYS A 37 16.43 -5.42 -2.89
N VAL A 38 15.33 -4.68 -2.99
CA VAL A 38 15.36 -3.21 -3.03
C VAL A 38 15.94 -2.66 -1.73
N LYS A 39 15.58 -3.27 -0.59
CA LYS A 39 16.13 -2.91 0.72
C LYS A 39 17.62 -3.20 0.82
N ASP A 40 18.06 -4.37 0.36
CA ASP A 40 19.49 -4.77 0.37
C ASP A 40 20.36 -3.86 -0.50
N LEU A 41 19.77 -3.23 -1.52
CA LEU A 41 20.42 -2.22 -2.35
C LEU A 41 20.51 -0.84 -1.67
N GLY A 42 19.98 -0.68 -0.46
CA GLY A 42 20.04 0.57 0.32
C GLY A 42 18.98 1.60 -0.08
N TYR A 43 17.97 1.23 -0.85
CA TYR A 43 16.85 2.13 -1.13
C TYR A 43 15.96 2.27 0.09
N LYS A 44 15.46 3.49 0.28
CA LYS A 44 14.36 3.74 1.21
C LYS A 44 13.07 3.16 0.66
N ILE A 45 12.29 2.53 1.51
CA ILE A 45 11.02 1.90 1.13
C ILE A 45 9.87 2.56 1.86
N ILE A 46 8.98 3.17 1.09
CA ILE A 46 7.72 3.73 1.58
C ILE A 46 6.57 2.83 1.12
N LEU A 47 5.71 2.44 2.06
CA LEU A 47 4.49 1.68 1.79
C LEU A 47 3.31 2.64 1.74
N LEU A 48 2.78 2.90 0.55
CA LEU A 48 1.63 3.80 0.33
C LEU A 48 0.37 2.99 -0.02
N THR A 49 -0.60 2.96 0.89
CA THR A 49 -1.80 2.13 0.78
C THR A 49 -3.10 2.93 0.83
N GLY A 50 -4.15 2.38 0.22
CA GLY A 50 -5.52 2.89 0.32
C GLY A 50 -6.26 2.40 1.58
N ARG A 51 -5.66 1.51 2.38
CA ARG A 51 -6.22 1.15 3.71
C ARG A 51 -6.33 2.41 4.56
N ARG A 52 -7.40 2.49 5.35
CA ARG A 52 -7.62 3.61 6.27
C ARG A 52 -6.72 3.52 7.49
N GLU A 53 -6.42 4.68 8.05
CA GLU A 53 -5.59 4.85 9.25
C GLU A 53 -6.08 4.05 10.46
N ILE A 54 -7.39 3.86 10.60
CA ILE A 54 -7.99 3.04 11.66
C ILE A 54 -7.49 1.58 11.65
N HIS A 55 -7.01 1.08 10.51
CA HIS A 55 -6.49 -0.28 10.34
C HIS A 55 -4.95 -0.36 10.49
N ARG A 56 -4.29 0.70 10.97
CA ARG A 56 -2.81 0.76 11.03
C ARG A 56 -2.23 -0.39 11.85
N VAL A 57 -2.74 -0.64 13.05
CA VAL A 57 -2.19 -1.65 13.97
C VAL A 57 -2.20 -3.03 13.31
N VAL A 58 -3.36 -3.50 12.87
CA VAL A 58 -3.49 -4.81 12.20
C VAL A 58 -2.70 -4.88 10.89
N THR A 59 -2.57 -3.77 10.16
CA THR A 59 -1.74 -3.72 8.94
C THR A 59 -0.27 -3.90 9.25
N VAL A 60 0.25 -3.25 10.29
CA VAL A 60 1.65 -3.40 10.74
C VAL A 60 1.92 -4.84 11.18
N GLU A 61 1.06 -5.40 12.03
CA GLU A 61 1.20 -6.79 12.50
C GLU A 61 1.20 -7.78 11.34
N ASN A 62 0.26 -7.64 10.41
CA ASN A 62 0.19 -8.50 9.23
C ASN A 62 1.44 -8.37 8.35
N LEU A 63 1.96 -7.16 8.13
CA LEU A 63 3.20 -6.94 7.37
C LEU A 63 4.39 -7.65 8.02
N LEU A 64 4.54 -7.51 9.34
CA LEU A 64 5.62 -8.16 10.11
C LEU A 64 5.53 -9.69 10.06
N ASN A 65 4.32 -10.23 10.19
CA ASN A 65 4.05 -11.67 10.09
C ASN A 65 4.29 -12.19 8.67
N ALA A 66 3.95 -11.39 7.65
CA ALA A 66 4.19 -11.69 6.24
C ALA A 66 5.67 -11.52 5.82
N GLY A 67 6.54 -11.05 6.72
CA GLY A 67 7.98 -10.93 6.48
C GLY A 67 8.45 -9.57 5.95
N PHE A 68 7.56 -8.61 5.77
CA PHE A 68 7.92 -7.22 5.47
C PHE A 68 8.37 -6.55 6.77
N ARG A 69 9.61 -6.04 6.81
CA ARG A 69 10.20 -5.44 8.03
C ARG A 69 11.07 -4.25 7.68
N ASN A 70 11.17 -3.30 8.60
CA ASN A 70 11.96 -2.07 8.52
C ASN A 70 11.74 -1.33 7.19
N TRP A 71 10.49 -1.02 6.88
CA TRP A 71 10.18 0.02 5.90
C TRP A 71 10.50 1.38 6.53
N ASP A 72 10.80 2.39 5.72
CA ASP A 72 11.09 3.74 6.19
C ASP A 72 9.81 4.46 6.62
N GLU A 73 8.72 4.24 5.88
CA GLU A 73 7.43 4.86 6.17
C GLU A 73 6.24 3.99 5.72
N LEU A 74 5.15 4.04 6.47
CA LEU A 74 3.87 3.44 6.12
C LEU A 74 2.78 4.51 6.14
N ILE A 75 2.27 4.84 4.96
CA ILE A 75 1.26 5.87 4.73
C ILE A 75 -0.08 5.18 4.44
N LEU A 76 -1.01 5.32 5.38
CA LEU A 76 -2.40 4.91 5.22
C LEU A 76 -3.27 6.15 4.97
N ARG A 77 -4.45 5.90 4.44
CA ARG A 77 -5.41 6.94 4.10
C ARG A 77 -6.06 7.50 5.36
N SER A 78 -5.96 8.82 5.52
CA SER A 78 -6.62 9.55 6.61
C SER A 78 -8.12 9.73 6.36
N MET A 79 -8.86 10.16 7.38
CA MET A 79 -10.28 10.55 7.22
C MET A 79 -10.44 11.71 6.21
N ASP A 80 -9.51 12.65 6.21
CA ASP A 80 -9.54 13.81 5.31
C ASP A 80 -9.36 13.41 3.84
N ASP A 81 -8.78 12.24 3.57
CA ASP A 81 -8.54 11.73 2.23
C ASP A 81 -9.64 10.76 1.73
N GLU A 82 -10.67 10.46 2.52
CA GLU A 82 -11.70 9.47 2.15
C GLU A 82 -12.45 9.83 0.86
N HIS A 83 -12.69 11.13 0.64
CA HIS A 83 -13.40 11.64 -0.52
C HIS A 83 -12.55 11.65 -1.81
N LYS A 84 -11.24 11.47 -1.71
CA LYS A 84 -10.32 11.54 -2.86
C LYS A 84 -10.32 10.22 -3.63
N THR A 85 -10.14 10.26 -4.94
CA THR A 85 -9.89 9.04 -5.71
C THR A 85 -8.55 8.41 -5.30
N ALA A 86 -8.35 7.13 -5.60
CA ALA A 86 -7.07 6.46 -5.34
C ALA A 86 -5.91 7.18 -6.04
N THR A 87 -6.09 7.54 -7.31
CA THR A 87 -5.08 8.23 -8.11
C THR A 87 -4.72 9.59 -7.51
N VAL A 88 -5.71 10.42 -7.15
CA VAL A 88 -5.46 11.76 -6.59
C VAL A 88 -4.72 11.66 -5.26
N TYR A 89 -5.24 10.86 -4.33
CA TYR A 89 -4.61 10.64 -3.02
C TYR A 89 -3.16 10.16 -3.15
N LYS A 90 -2.91 9.13 -3.98
CA LYS A 90 -1.55 8.58 -4.11
C LYS A 90 -0.60 9.54 -4.82
N SER A 91 -1.11 10.34 -5.76
CA SER A 91 -0.36 11.40 -6.42
C SER A 91 0.10 12.46 -5.42
N GLU A 92 -0.82 12.98 -4.61
CA GLU A 92 -0.50 13.98 -3.58
C GLU A 92 0.52 13.47 -2.57
N LYS A 93 0.41 12.20 -2.14
CA LYS A 93 1.39 11.59 -1.24
C LYS A 93 2.77 11.43 -1.87
N ARG A 94 2.86 11.11 -3.17
CA ARG A 94 4.15 11.10 -3.87
C ARG A 94 4.72 12.52 -4.05
N ASP A 95 3.87 13.51 -4.31
CA ASP A 95 4.28 14.91 -4.42
C ASP A 95 4.78 15.46 -3.07
N GLU A 96 4.17 15.08 -1.96
CA GLU A 96 4.67 15.33 -0.60
C GLU A 96 6.10 14.80 -0.43
N MET A 97 6.36 13.53 -0.78
CA MET A 97 7.71 12.95 -0.71
C MET A 97 8.73 13.70 -1.57
N VAL A 98 8.36 14.06 -2.81
CA VAL A 98 9.27 14.82 -3.69
C VAL A 98 9.59 16.20 -3.09
N ARG A 99 8.60 16.88 -2.50
CA ARG A 99 8.83 18.16 -1.80
C ARG A 99 9.71 18.03 -0.56
N GLU A 100 9.68 16.88 0.11
CA GLU A 100 10.59 16.55 1.22
C GLU A 100 12.02 16.21 0.75
N GLY A 101 12.26 16.16 -0.56
CA GLY A 101 13.57 15.95 -1.16
C GLY A 101 13.82 14.50 -1.58
N TYR A 102 12.82 13.62 -1.52
CA TYR A 102 12.96 12.26 -2.06
C TYR A 102 12.98 12.26 -3.59
N ARG A 103 13.78 11.34 -4.14
CA ARG A 103 13.71 10.96 -5.55
C ARG A 103 13.12 9.56 -5.68
N ILE A 104 11.95 9.46 -6.30
CA ILE A 104 11.24 8.18 -6.49
C ILE A 104 11.86 7.44 -7.68
N ARG A 105 12.59 6.35 -7.41
CA ARG A 105 13.30 5.53 -8.43
C ARG A 105 12.50 4.34 -8.95
N GLY A 106 11.44 3.97 -8.25
CA GLY A 106 10.59 2.85 -8.63
C GLY A 106 9.26 2.95 -7.91
N ASN A 107 8.23 2.45 -8.58
CA ASN A 107 6.89 2.37 -8.03
C ASN A 107 6.29 1.01 -8.42
N SER A 108 5.63 0.34 -7.46
CA SER A 108 5.07 -0.99 -7.65
C SER A 108 3.69 -1.06 -7.00
N GLY A 109 2.70 -1.44 -7.80
CA GLY A 109 1.31 -1.59 -7.40
C GLY A 109 0.55 -2.41 -8.45
N ASP A 110 -0.59 -2.96 -8.07
CA ASP A 110 -1.43 -3.80 -8.94
C ASP A 110 -2.48 -2.99 -9.71
N GLN A 111 -2.74 -1.74 -9.32
CA GLN A 111 -3.69 -0.86 -9.99
C GLN A 111 -2.98 0.24 -10.77
N TRP A 112 -3.56 0.67 -11.90
CA TRP A 112 -3.07 1.84 -12.64
C TRP A 112 -3.03 3.11 -11.79
N SER A 113 -3.96 3.25 -10.84
CA SER A 113 -3.99 4.37 -9.88
C SER A 113 -2.77 4.41 -8.95
N ASP A 114 -2.04 3.31 -8.80
CA ASP A 114 -0.81 3.26 -8.03
C ASP A 114 0.36 3.88 -8.79
N LEU A 115 0.35 3.77 -10.12
CA LEU A 115 1.47 4.08 -11.00
C LEU A 115 1.30 5.42 -11.73
N LEU A 116 0.06 5.82 -12.02
CA LEU A 116 -0.28 7.02 -12.78
C LEU A 116 -0.53 8.23 -11.86
N GLY A 117 -0.56 9.41 -12.48
CA GLY A 117 -0.76 10.70 -11.81
C GLY A 117 0.52 11.55 -11.82
N SER A 118 0.72 12.36 -10.79
CA SER A 118 1.96 13.14 -10.60
C SER A 118 3.03 12.36 -9.82
N ALA A 119 4.27 12.87 -9.84
CA ALA A 119 5.46 12.28 -9.23
C ALA A 119 5.61 10.78 -9.55
N MET A 120 5.55 10.44 -10.84
CA MET A 120 5.89 9.10 -11.31
C MET A 120 7.37 8.81 -11.11
N SER A 121 7.73 7.53 -10.97
CA SER A 121 9.13 7.13 -10.78
C SER A 121 10.00 7.41 -12.01
N GLU A 122 11.25 7.81 -11.78
CA GLU A 122 12.27 8.11 -12.81
C GLU A 122 13.53 7.23 -12.75
#